data_AF-A0A6A3BQV0-F1
#
_entry.id   AF-A0A6A3BQV0-F1
#
_cell.length_a   1.000
_cell.length_b   1.000
_cell.length_c   1.000
_cell.angle_alpha   90.00
_cell.angle_beta   90.00
_cell.angle_gamma   90.00
#
_symmetry.space_group_name_H-M   'P 1'
#
loop_
_entity.id
_entity.type
_entity.pdbx_description
1 polymer ?
#
loop_
_entity_poly.entity_id
_entity_poly.type
_entity_poly.pdbx_seq_one_letter_code
_entity_poly.pdbx_strand_id
1 'polypeptide(L)'
;MDSNIEISNTLQNDETYFGNVVRRVANRIRDGRFSLNGKEYQLKPNENGKHLLHGGPGALADVIWEVKKIKKDADVPTILFTYDSPDGEIGKKNALRL
;
A
#
# COMPACT_ATOMS: atom_id res chain seq x y z
N MET A 1 5.31 23.22 20.40
CA MET A 1 4.07 23.33 19.61
C MET A 1 3.84 21.95 19.05
N ASP A 2 3.16 21.12 19.84
CA ASP A 2 2.94 19.73 19.51
C ASP A 2 1.73 19.68 18.58
N SER A 3 1.99 19.61 17.27
CA SER A 3 0.96 19.31 16.30
C SER A 3 0.61 17.83 16.42
N ASN A 4 -0.23 17.51 17.40
CA ASN A 4 -0.98 16.26 17.41
C ASN A 4 -1.86 16.25 16.16
N ILE A 5 -1.39 15.61 15.10
CA ILE A 5 -2.22 15.26 13.96
C ILE A 5 -3.24 14.27 14.49
N GLU A 6 -4.46 14.73 14.71
CA GLU A 6 -5.62 13.83 14.81
C GLU A 6 -5.71 13.10 13.48
N ILE A 7 -5.32 11.83 13.46
CA ILE A 7 -5.60 10.95 12.34
C ILE A 7 -7.11 10.73 12.36
N SER A 8 -7.83 11.58 11.62
CA SER A 8 -9.28 11.46 11.49
C SER A 8 -9.64 10.05 11.01
N ASN A 9 -10.74 9.50 11.52
CA ASN A 9 -11.31 8.20 11.12
C ASN A 9 -11.71 8.11 9.62
N THR A 10 -11.38 9.13 8.81
CA THR A 10 -11.68 9.24 7.38
C THR A 10 -10.87 8.27 6.52
N LEU A 11 -9.76 7.70 7.02
CA LEU A 11 -8.96 6.71 6.30
C LEU A 11 -9.63 5.33 6.17
N GLN A 12 -10.72 5.08 6.91
CA GLN A 12 -11.32 3.73 6.96
C GLN A 12 -12.23 3.39 5.77
N ASN A 13 -12.54 4.36 4.89
CA ASN A 13 -13.54 4.16 3.83
C ASN A 13 -13.18 4.87 2.50
N ASP A 14 -11.91 4.84 2.11
CA ASP A 14 -11.49 5.38 0.81
C ASP A 14 -11.67 4.34 -0.31
N GLU A 15 -12.84 4.34 -0.95
CA GLU A 15 -13.10 3.54 -2.15
C GLU A 15 -12.44 4.14 -3.42
N THR A 16 -11.90 5.36 -3.33
CA THR A 16 -11.46 6.17 -4.48
C THR A 16 -9.94 6.25 -4.65
N TYR A 17 -9.16 5.92 -3.61
CA TYR A 17 -7.69 5.85 -3.61
C TYR A 17 -6.99 7.18 -3.94
N PHE A 18 -7.62 8.33 -3.66
CA PHE A 18 -7.07 9.63 -4.05
C PHE A 18 -5.79 9.96 -3.28
N GLY A 19 -4.68 10.12 -4.02
CA GLY A 19 -3.38 10.46 -3.44
C GLY A 19 -2.63 9.28 -2.82
N ASN A 20 -3.19 8.06 -2.86
CA ASN A 20 -2.59 6.89 -2.23
C ASN A 20 -1.42 6.33 -3.06
N VAL A 21 -0.42 5.80 -2.36
CA VAL A 21 0.65 5.01 -2.98
C VAL A 21 0.18 3.56 -3.12
N VAL A 22 -0.39 3.24 -4.29
CA VAL A 22 -0.87 1.87 -4.53
C VAL A 22 0.28 0.93 -4.93
N ARG A 23 0.49 -0.09 -4.10
CA ARG A 23 1.43 -1.20 -4.32
C ARG A 23 0.93 -2.46 -3.59
N ARG A 24 1.38 -3.68 -3.93
CA ARG A 24 2.40 -4.06 -4.94
C ARG A 24 1.87 -4.16 -6.37
N VAL A 25 0.56 -4.27 -6.53
CA VAL A 25 -0.10 -4.35 -7.84
C VAL A 25 -1.15 -3.24 -7.87
N ALA A 26 -0.95 -2.27 -8.77
CA ALA A 26 -1.98 -1.30 -9.08
C ALA A 26 -3.04 -1.97 -9.96
N ASN A 27 -4.31 -1.65 -9.71
CA ASN A 27 -5.47 -2.20 -10.40
C ASN A 27 -5.72 -3.69 -10.07
N ARG A 28 -6.36 -4.43 -10.98
CA ARG A 28 -6.97 -5.73 -10.72
C ARG A 28 -6.02 -6.91 -10.93
N ILE A 29 -6.05 -7.87 -10.01
CA ILE A 29 -5.70 -9.27 -10.27
C ILE A 29 -7.00 -10.04 -10.44
N ARG A 30 -7.20 -10.59 -11.63
CA ARG A 30 -8.38 -11.38 -11.97
C ARG A 30 -8.52 -12.56 -11.00
N ASP A 31 -9.73 -12.73 -10.49
CA ASP A 31 -10.11 -13.76 -9.51
C ASP A 31 -9.25 -13.79 -8.22
N GLY A 32 -8.45 -12.74 -7.97
CA GLY A 32 -7.42 -12.72 -6.93
C GLY A 32 -6.34 -13.78 -7.12
N ARG A 33 -6.18 -14.33 -8.33
CA ARG A 33 -5.30 -15.46 -8.63
C ARG A 33 -4.16 -15.08 -9.57
N PHE A 34 -2.98 -15.57 -9.27
CA PHE A 34 -1.83 -15.48 -10.16
C PHE A 34 -0.85 -16.62 -9.92
N SER A 35 -0.08 -16.95 -10.95
CA SER A 35 1.01 -17.92 -10.89
C SER A 35 2.33 -17.17 -10.81
N LEU A 36 3.22 -17.62 -9.91
CA LEU A 36 4.60 -17.12 -9.84
C LEU A 36 5.53 -18.29 -9.55
N ASN A 37 6.56 -18.46 -10.39
CA ASN A 37 7.53 -19.55 -10.29
C ASN A 37 6.88 -20.94 -10.23
N GLY A 38 5.85 -21.18 -11.05
CA GLY A 38 5.14 -22.46 -11.11
C GLY A 38 4.21 -22.75 -9.92
N LYS A 39 4.07 -21.80 -8.98
CA LYS A 39 3.15 -21.91 -7.84
C LYS A 39 1.95 -20.98 -8.02
N GLU A 40 0.76 -21.52 -7.77
CA GLU A 40 -0.49 -20.77 -7.70
C GLU A 40 -0.64 -20.04 -6.36
N TYR A 41 -1.09 -18.79 -6.42
CA TYR A 41 -1.40 -17.97 -5.26
C TYR A 41 -2.84 -17.47 -5.33
N GLN A 42 -3.57 -17.61 -4.23
CA GLN A 42 -4.89 -17.02 -4.04
C GLN A 42 -4.79 -15.89 -3.02
N LEU A 43 -5.18 -14.69 -3.43
CA LEU A 43 -5.34 -13.52 -2.58
C LEU A 43 -6.82 -13.30 -2.31
N LYS A 44 -7.16 -12.68 -1.17
CA LYS A 44 -8.54 -12.38 -0.79
C LYS A 44 -9.09 -11.26 -1.69
N PRO A 45 -10.13 -11.49 -2.51
CA PRO A 45 -10.73 -10.43 -3.32
C PRO A 45 -11.37 -9.33 -2.47
N ASN A 46 -11.39 -8.10 -2.98
CA ASN A 46 -12.05 -6.94 -2.38
C ASN A 46 -12.99 -6.20 -3.34
N GLU A 47 -12.83 -6.34 -4.66
CA GLU A 47 -13.76 -5.74 -5.62
C GLU A 47 -14.87 -6.74 -5.96
N ASN A 48 -16.10 -6.43 -5.51
CA ASN A 48 -17.30 -7.24 -5.74
C ASN A 48 -17.13 -8.73 -5.38
N GLY A 49 -16.23 -9.03 -4.43
CA GLY A 49 -15.88 -10.41 -4.04
C GLY A 49 -15.18 -11.23 -5.13
N LYS A 50 -14.79 -10.62 -6.26
CA LYS A 50 -14.26 -11.35 -7.42
C LYS A 50 -12.81 -11.02 -7.71
N HIS A 51 -12.43 -9.75 -7.73
CA HIS A 51 -11.07 -9.34 -8.09
C HIS A 51 -10.33 -8.78 -6.88
N LEU A 52 -9.00 -8.93 -6.88
CA LEU A 52 -8.16 -8.16 -5.98
C LEU A 52 -7.87 -6.83 -6.66
N LEU A 53 -8.35 -5.73 -6.10
CA LEU A 53 -8.14 -4.38 -6.56
C LEU A 53 -7.14 -3.67 -5.65
N HIS A 54 -6.14 -3.00 -6.25
CA HIS A 54 -5.20 -2.10 -5.58
C HIS A 54 -4.46 -2.73 -4.38
N GLY A 55 -4.17 -4.02 -4.46
CA GLY A 55 -3.44 -4.76 -3.43
C GLY A 55 -4.33 -5.40 -2.36
N GLY A 56 -5.63 -5.08 -2.32
CA GLY A 56 -6.58 -5.65 -1.37
C GLY A 56 -6.51 -5.03 0.04
N PRO A 57 -7.23 -5.60 1.00
CA PRO A 57 -7.26 -5.08 2.37
C PRO A 57 -5.88 -5.17 3.03
N GLY A 58 -5.46 -4.08 3.69
CA GLY A 58 -4.13 -3.99 4.30
C GLY A 58 -3.02 -3.74 3.28
N ALA A 59 -3.36 -3.22 2.10
CA ALA A 59 -2.40 -2.79 1.10
C ALA A 59 -1.59 -1.58 1.53
N LEU A 60 -0.53 -1.28 0.77
CA LEU A 60 0.32 -0.12 0.98
C LEU A 60 -0.40 1.22 0.74
N ALA A 61 -1.63 1.17 0.24
CA ALA A 61 -2.53 2.32 0.22
C ALA A 61 -2.96 2.74 1.63
N ASP A 62 -2.98 1.81 2.60
CA ASP A 62 -3.53 2.02 3.95
C ASP A 62 -2.43 2.12 5.03
N VAL A 63 -1.14 2.11 4.64
CA VAL A 63 -0.03 2.13 5.61
C VAL A 63 0.41 3.54 5.94
N ILE A 64 0.89 3.73 7.17
CA ILE A 64 1.56 4.94 7.59
C ILE A 64 3.02 4.86 7.14
N TRP A 65 3.41 5.74 6.22
CA TRP A 65 4.77 5.82 5.71
C TRP A 65 5.69 6.61 6.65
N GLU A 66 6.91 6.12 6.85
CA GLU A 66 7.95 6.85 7.58
C GLU A 66 8.53 7.94 6.69
N VAL A 67 8.76 9.15 7.22
CA VAL A 67 9.51 10.19 6.50
C VAL A 67 10.99 10.04 6.80
N LYS A 68 11.76 9.52 5.84
CA LYS A 68 13.19 9.29 5.98
C LYS A 68 14.03 10.55 5.74
N LYS A 69 13.60 11.43 4.83
CA LYS A 69 14.35 12.65 4.49
C LYS A 69 13.44 13.74 3.93
N ILE A 70 13.71 14.98 4.32
CA ILE A 70 13.09 16.18 3.75
C ILE A 70 14.21 17.11 3.26
N LYS A 71 14.07 17.65 2.05
CA LYS A 71 14.84 18.79 1.56
C LYS A 71 13.84 19.89 1.20
N LYS A 72 13.64 20.84 2.11
CA LYS A 72 12.61 21.88 1.96
C LYS A 72 13.10 23.08 1.16
N ASP A 73 14.30 23.55 1.44
CA ASP A 73 14.84 24.81 0.92
C ASP A 73 15.77 24.62 -0.30
N ALA A 74 15.46 23.62 -1.14
CA ALA A 74 16.17 23.38 -2.39
C ALA A 74 15.36 23.97 -3.56
N ASP A 75 16.03 24.27 -4.67
CA ASP A 75 15.37 24.70 -5.91
C ASP A 75 14.25 23.73 -6.34
N VAL A 76 14.43 22.44 -6.04
CA VAL A 76 13.39 21.42 -6.13
C VAL A 76 13.23 20.73 -4.77
N PRO A 77 12.14 21.01 -4.03
CA PRO A 77 11.87 20.35 -2.76
C PRO A 77 11.59 18.86 -2.92
N THR A 78 12.04 18.04 -1.98
CA THR A 78 11.83 16.58 -2.01
C THR A 78 11.51 16.00 -0.64
N ILE A 79 10.66 14.99 -0.60
CA ILE A 79 10.40 14.16 0.57
C ILE A 79 10.65 12.70 0.18
N LEU A 80 11.40 11.97 1.01
CA LEU A 80 11.62 10.54 0.89
C LEU A 80 10.80 9.82 1.95
N PHE A 81 9.86 9.02 1.51
CA PHE A 81 9.09 8.11 2.35
C PHE A 81 9.75 6.73 2.36
N THR A 82 9.66 6.00 3.47
CA THR A 82 10.00 4.58 3.52
C THR A 82 8.96 3.75 4.26
N TYR A 83 8.89 2.47 3.89
CA TYR A 83 8.08 1.47 4.60
C TYR A 83 8.76 0.11 4.52
N ASP A 84 9.01 -0.51 5.67
CA ASP A 84 9.52 -1.87 5.76
C ASP A 84 8.32 -2.82 5.73
N SER A 85 8.09 -3.47 4.58
CA SER A 85 7.01 -4.43 4.39
C SER A 85 7.49 -5.85 4.75
N PRO A 86 7.03 -6.44 5.87
CA PRO A 86 7.52 -7.72 6.33
C PRO A 86 7.16 -8.89 5.40
N ASP A 87 7.91 -9.97 5.55
CA ASP A 87 7.55 -11.24 4.92
C ASP A 87 6.18 -11.72 5.44
N GLY A 88 5.30 -12.14 4.55
CA GLY A 88 3.94 -12.58 4.87
C GLY A 88 2.89 -11.46 4.87
N GLU A 89 3.29 -10.19 4.79
CA GLU A 89 2.33 -9.09 4.71
C GLU A 89 1.47 -9.22 3.45
N ILE A 90 0.15 -9.31 3.66
CA ILE A 90 -0.86 -9.62 2.62
C ILE A 90 -0.59 -10.96 1.90
N GLY A 91 -0.09 -11.97 2.62
CA GLY A 91 0.00 -13.35 2.14
C GLY A 91 1.13 -13.65 1.16
N LYS A 92 2.19 -12.84 1.13
CA LYS A 92 3.33 -13.01 0.20
C LYS A 92 4.64 -13.34 0.87
N LYS A 93 5.52 -14.07 0.17
CA LYS A 93 6.89 -14.31 0.61
C LYS A 93 7.86 -13.21 0.14
N ASN A 94 8.80 -12.80 1.00
CA ASN A 94 9.87 -11.80 0.91
C ASN A 94 9.54 -10.40 1.47
N ALA A 95 10.38 -9.94 2.41
CA ALA A 95 10.37 -8.58 2.92
C ALA A 95 10.84 -7.58 1.84
N LEU A 96 10.19 -6.42 1.76
CA LEU A 96 10.55 -5.36 0.83
C LEU A 96 10.60 -4.03 1.56
N ARG A 97 11.74 -3.34 1.48
CA ARG A 97 11.83 -1.93 1.87
C ARG A 97 11.44 -1.07 0.68
N LEU A 98 10.43 -0.24 0.89
CA LEU A 98 9.96 0.77 -0.05
C LEU A 98 10.43 2.14 0.42
#